data_AF-A0A9Q0RAA4-F1
#
_entry.id   AF-A0A9Q0RAA4-F1
#
_cell.length_a   1.000
_cell.length_b   1.000
_cell.length_c   1.000
_cell.angle_alpha   90.00
_cell.angle_beta   90.00
_cell.angle_gamma   90.00
#
_symmetry.space_group_name_H-M   'P 1'
#
loop_
_entity.id
_entity.type
_entity.pdbx_description
1 polymer ?
#
loop_
_entity_poly.entity_id
_entity_poly.type
_entity_poly.pdbx_seq_one_letter_code
_entity_poly.pdbx_strand_id
1 'polypeptide(L)'
;MSSLFVRSISGKYLCVELNSNNEYDNLLLQISQKEGIPKEKLYLKQGKKILNEKEKIDKEKQIEVNLRLEGGKGGFGSLLRSSKFRSGVNHISKTACRDIHGRRLIHVNLPQKIANEKKEKQKKLLEKKAEDFLAKTGGYIVDETKYLHKRRLTKRRIADSVQFGLEKNVDQKIKRKKNKKQIKKKKDGLKFTETVISNGNLEKEKEKEIEKEKENEKEMKMKKKKKKKLKKKRKRK
;
A
#
# COMPACT_ATOMS: atom_id res chain seq x y z
N MET A 1 12.07 11.00 66.25
CA MET A 1 13.07 10.61 65.24
C MET A 1 12.36 9.82 64.16
N SER A 2 12.52 10.19 62.90
CA SER A 2 11.98 9.42 61.78
C SER A 2 13.12 8.98 60.87
N SER A 3 13.20 7.69 60.61
CA SER A 3 14.11 7.12 59.63
C SER A 3 13.58 7.39 58.23
N LEU A 4 14.45 7.92 57.37
CA LEU A 4 14.16 8.20 55.98
C LEU A 4 15.09 7.39 55.09
N PHE A 5 14.52 6.74 54.08
CA PHE A 5 15.28 6.01 53.07
C PHE A 5 15.58 6.92 51.88
N VAL A 6 16.87 7.12 51.63
CA VAL A 6 17.36 7.94 50.53
C VAL A 6 18.11 7.05 49.56
N ARG A 7 17.76 7.12 48.27
CA ARG A 7 18.49 6.43 47.21
C ARG A 7 19.79 7.20 46.91
N SER A 8 20.91 6.55 47.17
CA SER A 8 22.27 7.01 46.85
C SER A 8 22.49 7.11 45.34
N ILE A 9 23.51 7.88 44.95
CA ILE A 9 24.02 7.93 43.57
C ILE A 9 24.45 6.54 43.08
N SER A 10 24.93 5.67 43.99
CA SER A 10 25.32 4.30 43.64
C SER A 10 24.11 3.36 43.45
N GLY A 11 22.88 3.87 43.59
CA GLY A 11 21.65 3.09 43.50
C GLY A 11 21.30 2.27 44.75
N LYS A 12 22.09 2.35 45.82
CA LYS A 12 21.80 1.73 47.13
C LYS A 12 20.91 2.63 47.97
N TYR A 13 20.24 2.09 48.98
CA TYR A 13 19.48 2.91 49.95
C TYR A 13 20.34 3.22 51.18
N LEU A 14 20.35 4.49 51.55
CA LEU A 14 20.95 5.00 52.78
C LEU A 14 19.83 5.31 53.78
N CYS A 15 19.98 4.83 55.00
CA CYS A 15 19.12 5.22 56.11
C CYS A 15 19.66 6.52 56.72
N VAL A 16 18.81 7.54 56.81
CA VAL A 16 19.14 8.86 57.36
C VAL A 16 18.11 9.21 58.42
N GLU A 17 18.58 9.62 59.60
CA GLU A 17 17.70 9.97 60.70
C GLU A 17 17.46 11.48 60.71
N LEU A 18 16.18 11.87 60.61
CA LEU A 18 15.76 13.26 60.66
C LEU A 18 14.95 13.53 61.92
N ASN A 19 15.26 14.65 62.56
CA ASN A 19 14.52 15.17 63.70
C ASN A 19 13.32 16.02 63.25
N SER A 20 13.42 16.71 62.10
CA SER A 20 12.40 17.62 61.57
C SER A 20 12.18 17.43 60.05
N ASN A 21 11.00 17.82 59.54
CA ASN A 21 10.65 17.68 58.10
C ASN A 21 11.27 18.76 57.20
N ASN A 22 11.88 19.81 57.78
CA ASN A 22 12.27 21.03 57.06
C ASN A 22 13.78 21.21 56.94
N GLU A 23 14.59 20.24 57.36
CA GLU A 23 16.05 20.41 57.43
C GLU A 23 16.75 19.83 56.19
N TYR A 24 16.48 20.41 55.02
CA TYR A 24 17.10 20.04 53.75
C TYR A 24 18.64 20.00 53.86
N ASP A 25 19.23 21.03 54.46
CA ASP A 25 20.68 21.15 54.61
C ASP A 25 21.28 20.08 55.51
N ASN A 26 20.62 19.73 56.61
CA ASN A 26 21.11 18.68 57.51
C ASN A 26 21.09 17.32 56.83
N LEU A 27 20.04 17.03 56.05
CA LEU A 27 19.98 15.80 55.26
C LEU A 27 21.08 15.76 54.20
N LEU A 28 21.28 16.86 53.48
CA LEU A 28 22.30 16.96 52.44
C LEU A 28 23.72 16.81 53.02
N LEU A 29 23.95 17.35 54.22
CA LEU A 29 25.22 17.24 54.95
C LEU A 29 25.48 15.81 55.43
N GLN A 30 24.48 15.12 55.99
CA GLN A 30 24.62 13.71 56.39
C GLN A 30 24.87 12.79 55.20
N ILE A 31 24.22 13.06 54.05
CA ILE A 31 24.46 12.31 52.81
C ILE A 31 25.85 12.61 52.27
N SER A 32 26.27 13.87 52.25
CA SER A 32 27.60 14.30 51.81
C SER A 32 28.71 13.62 52.61
N GLN A 33 28.54 13.48 53.93
CA GLN A 33 29.49 12.76 54.79
C GLN A 33 29.53 11.25 54.48
N LYS A 34 28.38 10.63 54.22
CA LYS A 34 28.30 9.19 53.91
C LYS A 34 28.83 8.85 52.52
N GLU A 35 28.62 9.71 51.54
CA GLU A 35 29.03 9.48 50.15
C GLU A 35 30.41 10.09 49.81
N GLY A 36 30.93 10.99 50.64
CA GLY A 36 32.22 11.66 50.42
C GLY A 36 32.19 12.70 49.28
N ILE A 37 31.01 13.17 48.88
CA ILE A 37 30.83 14.11 47.76
C ILE A 37 30.41 15.47 48.34
N PRO A 38 30.99 16.59 47.89
CA PRO A 38 30.62 17.92 48.39
C PRO A 38 29.13 18.24 48.18
N LYS A 39 28.48 18.80 49.21
CA LYS A 39 27.07 19.20 49.18
C LYS A 39 26.69 20.10 47.99
N GLU A 40 27.61 20.94 47.52
CA GLU A 40 27.38 21.86 46.39
C GLU A 40 27.12 21.13 45.07
N LYS A 41 27.71 19.94 44.91
CA LYS A 41 27.56 19.08 43.73
C LYS A 41 26.38 18.13 43.85
N LEU A 42 25.61 18.20 44.94
CA LEU A 42 24.49 17.30 45.20
C LEU A 42 23.18 18.08 45.16
N TYR A 43 22.11 17.39 44.78
CA TYR A 43 20.75 17.87 45.00
C TYR A 43 19.81 16.69 45.23
N LEU A 44 18.72 16.95 45.95
CA LEU A 44 17.72 15.96 46.27
C LEU A 44 16.53 16.07 45.32
N LYS A 45 15.97 14.91 44.96
CA LYS A 45 14.81 14.80 44.11
C LYS A 45 13.76 13.93 44.80
N GLN A 46 12.52 14.39 44.81
CA GLN A 46 11.37 13.61 45.26
C GLN A 46 10.47 13.33 44.06
N GLY A 47 10.47 12.09 43.58
CA GLY A 47 9.78 11.69 42.37
C GLY A 47 10.21 12.54 41.16
N LYS A 48 9.35 13.47 40.73
CA LYS A 48 9.61 14.37 39.58
C LYS A 48 10.10 15.77 39.98
N LYS A 49 10.05 16.11 41.27
CA LYS A 49 10.35 17.46 41.76
C LYS A 49 11.77 17.51 42.35
N ILE A 50 12.47 18.61 42.09
CA ILE A 50 13.73 18.92 42.76
C ILE A 50 13.39 19.65 44.05
N LEU A 51 13.92 19.17 45.17
CA LEU A 51 13.72 19.81 46.47
C LEU A 51 14.64 21.02 46.61
N ASN A 52 14.07 22.11 47.12
CA ASN A 52 14.78 23.32 47.53
C ASN A 52 14.69 23.49 49.04
N GLU A 53 15.54 24.34 49.63
CA GLU A 53 15.59 24.62 51.08
C GLU A 53 14.23 25.02 51.70
N LYS A 54 13.35 25.65 50.93
CA LYS A 54 12.04 26.13 51.41
C LYS A 54 10.93 25.08 51.36
N GLU A 55 11.17 23.94 50.70
CA GLU A 55 10.15 22.93 50.48
C GLU A 55 10.16 21.86 51.56
N LYS A 56 8.97 21.45 52.01
CA LYS A 56 8.85 20.37 53.01
C LYS A 56 9.17 19.03 52.39
N ILE A 57 9.90 18.20 53.12
CA ILE A 57 10.26 16.85 52.70
C ILE A 57 9.10 15.90 53.01
N ASP A 58 8.49 15.33 51.97
CA ASP A 58 7.48 14.28 52.13
C ASP A 58 8.14 12.94 52.49
N LYS A 59 7.88 12.41 53.69
CA LYS A 59 8.51 11.17 54.20
C LYS A 59 8.04 9.89 53.51
N GLU A 60 6.83 9.91 52.96
CA GLU A 60 6.23 8.75 52.30
C GLU A 60 6.74 8.55 50.86
N LYS A 61 7.42 9.57 50.30
CA LYS A 61 7.94 9.53 48.94
C LYS A 61 9.42 9.18 48.95
N GLN A 62 9.83 8.40 47.96
CA GLN A 62 11.23 8.08 47.74
C GLN A 62 12.02 9.35 47.39
N ILE A 63 13.12 9.57 48.12
CA ILE A 63 14.10 10.62 47.82
C ILE A 63 15.27 10.00 47.08
N GLU A 64 15.69 10.64 46.00
CA GLU A 64 16.87 10.28 45.23
C GLU A 64 17.91 11.40 45.27
N VAL A 65 19.15 11.04 45.56
CA VAL A 65 20.31 11.94 45.51
C VAL A 65 20.87 11.89 44.09
N ASN A 66 21.06 13.08 43.50
CA ASN A 66 21.62 13.20 42.17
C ASN A 66 22.77 14.21 42.17
N LEU A 67 23.70 14.01 41.23
CA LEU A 67 24.82 14.92 41.01
C LEU A 67 24.39 16.10 40.14
N ARG A 68 24.77 17.31 40.54
CA ARG A 68 24.78 18.47 39.66
C ARG A 68 25.89 18.28 38.64
N LEU A 69 25.51 18.32 37.38
CA LEU A 69 26.45 18.29 36.27
C LEU A 69 26.78 19.73 35.88
N GLU A 70 28.05 20.04 35.68
CA GLU A 70 28.54 21.35 35.19
C GLU A 70 28.29 21.55 33.68
N GLY A 71 27.35 20.79 33.09
CA GLY A 71 27.05 20.81 31.66
C GLY A 71 26.12 21.95 31.26
N GLY A 72 26.62 22.86 30.40
CA GLY A 72 25.79 23.89 29.75
C GLY A 72 24.77 23.31 28.76
N LYS A 73 23.76 24.12 28.37
CA LYS A 73 22.69 23.79 27.39
C LYS A 73 23.22 23.57 25.94
N GLY A 74 24.38 22.95 25.76
CA GLY A 74 25.18 23.02 24.53
C GLY A 74 24.90 21.95 23.47
N GLY A 75 24.35 20.79 23.83
CA GLY A 75 24.18 19.67 22.88
C GLY A 75 22.76 19.51 22.36
N PHE A 76 21.75 19.44 23.25
CA PHE A 76 20.40 19.10 22.81
C PHE A 76 19.71 20.22 22.03
N GLY A 77 19.91 21.49 22.41
CA GLY A 77 19.35 22.63 21.69
C GLY A 77 20.00 22.85 20.32
N SER A 78 21.31 22.67 20.21
CA SER A 78 22.04 22.72 18.94
C SER A 78 21.68 21.52 18.06
N LEU A 79 21.51 20.33 18.65
CA LEU A 79 21.00 19.14 17.98
C LEU A 79 19.59 19.39 17.41
N LEU A 80 18.65 19.91 18.21
CA LEU A 80 17.30 20.24 17.74
C LEU A 80 17.30 21.35 16.68
N ARG A 81 18.23 22.31 16.74
CA ARG A 81 18.40 23.31 15.69
C ARG A 81 18.99 22.70 14.41
N SER A 82 19.97 21.81 14.55
CA SER A 82 20.57 21.07 13.42
C SER A 82 19.60 20.08 12.78
N SER A 83 18.71 19.46 13.56
CA SER A 83 17.73 18.50 13.05
C SER A 83 16.63 19.17 12.21
N LYS A 84 16.31 20.45 12.49
CA LYS A 84 15.34 21.23 11.69
C LYS A 84 15.87 21.59 10.30
N PHE A 85 17.18 21.48 10.05
CA PHE A 85 17.83 21.79 8.77
C PHE A 85 18.01 20.59 7.83
N ARG A 86 17.34 19.44 8.06
CA ARG A 86 17.03 18.52 6.94
C ARG A 86 15.86 19.07 6.11
N SER A 87 15.95 20.36 5.77
CA SER A 87 15.09 21.17 4.91
C SER A 87 15.24 20.76 3.44
N GLY A 88 15.07 19.47 3.19
CA GLY A 88 14.95 18.85 1.87
C GLY A 88 13.90 17.74 1.87
N VAL A 89 13.50 17.25 3.05
CA VAL A 89 12.24 16.55 3.21
C VAL A 89 11.21 17.61 3.53
N ASN A 90 10.55 18.12 2.48
CA ASN A 90 9.29 18.82 2.64
C ASN A 90 8.38 17.91 3.47
N HIS A 91 8.20 18.22 4.75
CA HIS A 91 7.13 17.65 5.52
C HIS A 91 5.85 17.93 4.73
N ILE A 92 5.05 16.88 4.51
CA ILE A 92 3.97 16.79 3.50
C ILE A 92 4.45 16.28 2.14
N SER A 93 5.10 15.12 2.11
CA SER A 93 4.87 14.22 0.98
C SER A 93 3.36 13.93 0.93
N LYS A 94 2.66 14.35 -0.14
CA LYS A 94 1.21 14.13 -0.34
C LYS A 94 0.77 12.67 -0.14
N THR A 95 1.71 11.75 -0.14
CA THR A 95 1.56 10.32 0.15
C THR A 95 1.11 10.02 1.58
N ALA A 96 1.41 10.88 2.56
CA ALA A 96 1.05 10.66 3.97
C ALA A 96 -0.42 11.04 4.28
N CYS A 97 -1.09 11.78 3.39
CA CYS A 97 -2.48 12.19 3.57
C CYS A 97 -3.44 10.98 3.43
N ARG A 98 -4.58 11.07 4.10
CA ARG A 98 -5.67 10.10 4.03
C ARG A 98 -6.75 10.57 3.06
N ASP A 99 -7.37 9.64 2.37
CA ASP A 99 -8.58 9.87 1.58
C ASP A 99 -9.81 10.04 2.49
N ILE A 100 -10.94 10.49 1.94
CA ILE A 100 -12.23 10.64 2.63
C ILE A 100 -12.66 9.31 3.30
N HIS A 101 -12.24 8.19 2.74
CA HIS A 101 -12.44 6.84 3.27
C HIS A 101 -11.41 6.42 4.34
N GLY A 102 -10.55 7.32 4.82
CA GLY A 102 -9.56 7.07 5.88
C GLY A 102 -8.31 6.26 5.48
N ARG A 103 -8.22 5.80 4.23
CA ARG A 103 -7.07 5.06 3.68
C ARG A 103 -5.92 6.02 3.34
N ARG A 104 -4.66 5.64 3.61
CA ARG A 104 -3.50 6.46 3.22
C ARG A 104 -3.28 6.41 1.70
N LEU A 105 -2.97 7.55 1.08
CA LEU A 105 -2.73 7.68 -0.37
C LEU A 105 -1.63 6.75 -0.90
N ILE A 106 -0.64 6.38 -0.06
CA ILE A 106 0.37 5.37 -0.41
C ILE A 106 -0.29 4.07 -0.86
N HIS A 107 -1.26 3.56 -0.11
CA HIS A 107 -1.86 2.25 -0.39
C HIS A 107 -2.73 2.27 -1.65
N VAL A 108 -3.26 3.43 -2.02
CA VAL A 108 -4.05 3.61 -3.25
C VAL A 108 -3.12 3.69 -4.46
N ASN A 109 -2.01 4.42 -4.34
CA ASN A 109 -1.11 4.69 -5.46
C ASN A 109 -0.12 3.55 -5.73
N LEU A 110 0.25 2.77 -4.72
CA LEU A 110 1.20 1.65 -4.84
C LEU A 110 0.77 0.59 -5.88
N PRO A 111 -0.48 0.05 -5.85
CA PRO A 111 -0.90 -0.93 -6.85
C PRO A 111 -0.95 -0.35 -8.26
N GLN A 112 -1.36 0.92 -8.42
CA GLN A 112 -1.36 1.60 -9.71
C GLN A 112 0.05 1.77 -10.27
N LYS A 113 1.00 2.14 -9.42
CA LYS A 113 2.42 2.25 -9.81
C LYS A 113 2.98 0.91 -10.27
N ILE A 114 2.74 -0.17 -9.52
CA ILE A 114 3.16 -1.53 -9.90
C ILE A 114 2.53 -1.96 -11.23
N ALA A 115 1.26 -1.64 -11.46
CA ALA A 115 0.57 -1.94 -12.72
C ALA A 115 1.19 -1.18 -13.90
N ASN A 116 1.50 0.10 -13.73
CA ASN A 116 2.13 0.93 -14.76
C ASN A 116 3.55 0.43 -15.08
N GLU A 117 4.35 0.10 -14.07
CA GLU A 117 5.69 -0.48 -14.25
C GLU A 117 5.63 -1.81 -15.00
N LYS A 118 4.64 -2.67 -14.70
CA LYS A 118 4.42 -3.92 -15.44
C LYS A 118 4.06 -3.66 -16.91
N LYS A 119 3.15 -2.71 -17.18
CA LYS A 119 2.77 -2.32 -18.55
C LYS A 119 3.96 -1.76 -19.32
N GLU A 120 4.76 -0.91 -18.70
CA GLU A 120 5.93 -0.31 -19.32
C GLU A 120 7.00 -1.37 -19.65
N LYS A 121 7.24 -2.32 -18.73
CA LYS A 121 8.12 -3.48 -19.00
C LYS A 121 7.61 -4.33 -20.17
N GLN A 122 6.30 -4.56 -20.25
CA GLN A 122 5.72 -5.29 -21.39
C GLN A 122 5.89 -4.53 -22.70
N LYS A 123 5.68 -3.21 -22.70
CA LYS A 123 5.87 -2.35 -23.88
C LYS A 123 7.32 -2.40 -24.36
N LYS A 124 8.29 -2.23 -23.46
CA LYS A 124 9.73 -2.34 -23.75
C LYS A 124 10.11 -3.70 -24.32
N LEU A 125 9.50 -4.78 -23.81
CA LEU A 125 9.75 -6.13 -24.32
C LEU A 125 9.17 -6.34 -25.73
N LEU A 126 8.01 -5.75 -26.02
CA LEU A 126 7.41 -5.78 -27.36
C LEU A 126 8.22 -4.95 -28.36
N GLU A 127 8.70 -3.79 -27.94
CA GLU A 127 9.55 -2.90 -28.73
C GLU A 127 10.86 -3.60 -29.11
N LYS A 128 11.57 -4.19 -28.15
CA LYS A 128 12.75 -5.02 -28.43
C LYS A 128 12.47 -6.18 -29.38
N LYS A 129 11.32 -6.85 -29.22
CA LYS A 129 10.93 -7.93 -30.15
C LYS A 129 10.66 -7.40 -31.56
N ALA A 130 10.13 -6.19 -31.69
CA ALA A 130 9.90 -5.55 -32.99
C ALA A 130 11.23 -5.13 -33.62
N GLU A 131 12.16 -4.57 -32.84
CA GLU A 131 13.53 -4.26 -33.27
C GLU A 131 14.27 -5.52 -33.73
N ASP A 132 14.24 -6.59 -32.91
CA ASP A 132 14.83 -7.88 -33.27
C ASP A 132 14.24 -8.46 -34.56
N PHE A 133 12.93 -8.24 -34.78
CA PHE A 133 12.24 -8.69 -35.99
C PHE A 133 12.64 -7.86 -37.21
N LEU A 134 12.75 -6.53 -37.07
CA LEU A 134 13.23 -5.63 -38.12
C LEU A 134 14.69 -5.93 -38.50
N ALA A 135 15.55 -6.17 -37.49
CA ALA A 135 16.94 -6.53 -37.70
C ALA A 135 17.09 -7.87 -38.43
N LYS A 136 16.24 -8.86 -38.11
CA LYS A 136 16.23 -10.17 -38.79
C LYS A 136 15.64 -10.14 -40.19
N THR A 137 14.66 -9.26 -40.44
CA THR A 137 13.99 -9.16 -41.74
C THR A 137 14.73 -8.27 -42.74
N GLY A 138 15.87 -7.66 -42.34
CA GLY A 138 16.75 -6.93 -43.26
C GLY A 138 16.11 -5.69 -43.89
N GLY A 139 15.13 -5.09 -43.21
CA GLY A 139 14.33 -4.01 -43.77
C GLY A 139 13.29 -4.52 -44.76
N TYR A 140 12.04 -4.65 -44.31
CA TYR A 140 10.92 -4.92 -45.20
C TYR A 140 10.59 -3.65 -45.99
N ILE A 141 10.94 -3.60 -47.28
CA ILE A 141 10.51 -2.53 -48.18
C ILE A 141 8.99 -2.68 -48.37
N VAL A 142 8.22 -1.80 -47.74
CA VAL A 142 6.76 -1.80 -47.88
C VAL A 142 6.41 -1.20 -49.24
N ASP A 143 5.93 -2.02 -50.17
CA ASP A 143 5.31 -1.54 -51.42
C ASP A 143 4.07 -0.68 -51.08
N GLU A 144 4.25 0.65 -51.10
CA GLU A 144 3.23 1.62 -50.67
C GLU A 144 1.94 1.52 -51.50
N THR A 145 2.06 1.25 -52.80
CA THR A 145 0.94 1.05 -53.73
C THR A 145 0.06 -0.14 -53.36
N LYS A 146 0.66 -1.29 -53.03
CA LYS A 146 -0.04 -2.51 -52.61
C LYS A 146 -0.73 -2.32 -51.25
N TYR A 147 -0.07 -1.63 -50.32
CA TYR A 147 -0.65 -1.33 -49.00
C TYR A 147 -1.88 -0.41 -49.10
N LEU A 148 -1.78 0.67 -49.88
CA LEU A 148 -2.89 1.61 -50.10
C LEU A 148 -4.08 0.93 -50.79
N HIS A 149 -3.83 0.07 -51.78
CA HIS A 149 -4.87 -0.71 -52.43
C HIS A 149 -5.58 -1.66 -51.46
N LYS A 150 -4.80 -2.42 -50.66
CA LYS A 150 -5.35 -3.32 -49.63
C LYS A 150 -6.19 -2.56 -48.60
N ARG A 151 -5.70 -1.40 -48.12
CA ARG A 151 -6.43 -0.53 -47.20
C ARG A 151 -7.75 -0.02 -47.79
N ARG A 152 -7.78 0.37 -49.07
CA ARG A 152 -9.01 0.76 -49.77
C ARG A 152 -10.00 -0.40 -49.86
N LEU A 153 -9.54 -1.60 -50.23
CA LEU A 153 -10.37 -2.79 -50.29
C LEU A 153 -10.95 -3.18 -48.92
N THR A 154 -10.13 -3.16 -47.86
CA THR A 154 -10.61 -3.47 -46.51
C THR A 154 -11.65 -2.45 -46.04
N LYS A 155 -11.44 -1.15 -46.32
CA LYS A 155 -12.45 -0.12 -46.03
C LYS A 155 -13.77 -0.36 -46.78
N ARG A 156 -13.71 -0.69 -48.08
CA ARG A 156 -14.91 -1.05 -48.86
C ARG A 156 -15.60 -2.26 -48.27
N ARG A 157 -14.88 -3.36 -48.05
CA ARG A 157 -15.44 -4.58 -47.44
C ARG A 157 -16.11 -4.32 -46.10
N ILE A 158 -15.51 -3.50 -45.23
CA ILE A 158 -16.11 -3.14 -43.94
C ILE A 158 -17.40 -2.35 -44.16
N ALA A 159 -17.41 -1.37 -45.08
CA ALA A 159 -18.63 -0.62 -45.41
C ALA A 159 -19.73 -1.54 -45.95
N ASP A 160 -19.40 -2.43 -46.90
CA ASP A 160 -20.32 -3.40 -47.49
C ASP A 160 -20.87 -4.36 -46.41
N SER A 161 -20.01 -4.80 -45.48
CA SER A 161 -20.40 -5.67 -44.36
C SER A 161 -21.40 -5.00 -43.42
N VAL A 162 -21.15 -3.73 -43.08
CA VAL A 162 -22.03 -2.93 -42.22
C VAL A 162 -23.35 -2.67 -42.92
N GLN A 163 -23.32 -2.29 -44.20
CA GLN A 163 -24.51 -2.05 -45.01
C GLN A 163 -25.37 -3.31 -45.12
N PHE A 164 -24.78 -4.45 -45.46
CA PHE A 164 -25.46 -5.73 -45.52
C PHE A 164 -26.06 -6.14 -44.15
N GLY A 165 -25.35 -5.86 -43.05
CA GLY A 165 -25.86 -6.07 -41.70
C GLY A 165 -27.06 -5.18 -41.34
N LEU A 166 -27.07 -3.93 -41.82
CA LEU A 166 -28.18 -3.00 -41.65
C LEU A 166 -29.39 -3.41 -42.49
N GLU A 167 -29.19 -3.75 -43.77
CA GLU A 167 -30.23 -4.22 -44.68
C GLU A 167 -30.91 -5.48 -44.15
N LYS A 168 -30.13 -6.49 -43.72
CA LYS A 168 -30.69 -7.69 -43.07
C LYS A 168 -31.49 -7.38 -41.81
N ASN A 169 -31.07 -6.38 -41.02
CA ASN A 169 -31.80 -5.96 -39.83
C ASN A 169 -33.14 -5.29 -40.18
N VAL A 170 -33.15 -4.46 -41.23
CA VAL A 170 -34.36 -3.83 -41.76
C VAL A 170 -35.32 -4.90 -42.31
N ASP A 171 -34.82 -5.86 -43.08
CA ASP A 171 -35.60 -6.97 -43.61
C ASP A 171 -36.18 -7.85 -42.50
N GLN A 172 -35.40 -8.17 -41.47
CA GLN A 172 -35.90 -8.87 -40.29
C GLN A 172 -36.98 -8.07 -39.56
N LYS A 173 -36.84 -6.73 -39.45
CA LYS A 173 -37.88 -5.87 -38.88
C LYS A 173 -39.14 -5.83 -39.75
N ILE A 174 -39.02 -5.80 -41.08
CA ILE A 174 -40.17 -5.82 -42.01
C ILE A 174 -40.88 -7.17 -41.94
N LYS A 175 -40.15 -8.30 -41.94
CA LYS A 175 -40.71 -9.65 -41.73
C LYS A 175 -41.38 -9.79 -40.36
N ARG A 176 -40.76 -9.27 -39.29
CA ARG A 176 -41.37 -9.20 -37.94
C ARG A 176 -42.64 -8.34 -37.91
N LYS A 177 -42.71 -7.23 -38.66
CA LYS A 177 -43.92 -6.39 -38.81
C LYS A 177 -45.03 -7.07 -39.62
N LYS A 178 -44.70 -7.80 -40.70
CA LYS A 178 -45.67 -8.59 -41.48
C LYS A 178 -46.27 -9.73 -40.65
N ASN A 179 -45.45 -10.45 -39.87
CA ASN A 179 -45.94 -11.49 -38.95
C ASN A 179 -46.81 -10.92 -37.82
N LYS A 180 -46.49 -9.72 -37.28
CA LYS A 180 -47.38 -9.02 -36.32
C LYS A 180 -48.72 -8.59 -36.93
N LYS A 181 -48.79 -8.25 -38.22
CA LYS A 181 -50.08 -7.94 -38.91
C LYS A 181 -50.96 -9.19 -39.12
N GLN A 182 -50.37 -10.37 -39.32
CA GLN A 182 -51.13 -11.63 -39.35
C GLN A 182 -51.61 -12.07 -37.96
N ILE A 183 -50.83 -11.84 -36.90
CA ILE A 183 -51.21 -12.18 -35.52
C ILE A 183 -52.35 -11.26 -35.00
N LYS A 184 -52.42 -10.00 -35.44
CA LYS A 184 -53.52 -9.07 -35.05
C LYS A 184 -54.89 -9.41 -35.64
N LYS A 185 -54.99 -10.23 -36.69
CA LYS A 185 -56.28 -10.74 -37.19
C LYS A 185 -56.80 -11.97 -36.44
N LYS A 186 -56.03 -12.53 -35.49
CA LYS A 186 -56.36 -13.77 -34.77
C LYS A 186 -56.43 -13.63 -33.25
N LYS A 187 -56.54 -12.42 -32.71
CA LYS A 187 -56.58 -12.19 -31.25
C LYS A 187 -57.73 -11.27 -30.85
N ASP A 188 -58.95 -11.73 -31.09
CA ASP A 188 -60.03 -11.56 -30.12
C ASP A 188 -60.00 -12.80 -29.23
N GLY A 189 -59.58 -12.65 -27.97
CA GLY A 189 -59.56 -13.73 -26.99
C GLY A 189 -58.22 -13.93 -26.27
N LEU A 190 -58.31 -13.79 -24.94
CA LEU A 190 -57.38 -14.17 -23.88
C LEU A 190 -56.20 -13.26 -23.48
N LYS A 191 -56.21 -12.93 -22.18
CA LYS A 191 -55.25 -12.12 -21.41
C LYS A 191 -54.23 -13.01 -20.68
N PHE A 192 -53.02 -12.44 -20.56
CA PHE A 192 -51.99 -12.54 -19.51
C PHE A 192 -51.33 -13.90 -19.14
N THR A 193 -50.02 -14.00 -19.38
CA THR A 193 -48.97 -14.15 -18.35
C THR A 193 -47.63 -13.58 -18.86
N GLU A 194 -46.85 -12.99 -17.96
CA GLU A 194 -45.50 -12.49 -18.20
C GLU A 194 -44.51 -13.64 -18.41
N THR A 195 -43.57 -13.51 -19.35
CA THR A 195 -42.29 -14.24 -19.31
C THR A 195 -41.23 -13.56 -20.18
N VAL A 196 -40.36 -12.84 -19.46
CA VAL A 196 -38.93 -12.59 -19.65
C VAL A 196 -38.30 -13.06 -20.98
N ILE A 197 -37.75 -12.08 -21.70
CA ILE A 197 -36.92 -12.21 -22.89
C ILE A 197 -35.62 -12.95 -22.52
N SER A 198 -35.41 -14.15 -23.04
CA SER A 198 -34.15 -14.89 -22.86
C SER A 198 -33.14 -14.54 -23.95
N ASN A 199 -32.06 -13.87 -23.54
CA ASN A 199 -30.81 -13.69 -24.29
C ASN A 199 -29.98 -14.99 -24.31
N GLY A 200 -30.60 -16.14 -24.59
CA GLY A 200 -30.02 -17.46 -24.32
C GLY A 200 -29.02 -18.00 -25.34
N ASN A 201 -28.79 -17.32 -26.48
CA ASN A 201 -27.94 -17.87 -27.55
C ASN A 201 -26.55 -17.23 -27.66
N LEU A 202 -26.32 -16.03 -27.11
CA LEU A 202 -24.99 -15.39 -27.14
C LEU A 202 -24.10 -15.78 -25.93
N GLU A 203 -24.71 -16.22 -24.84
CA GLU A 203 -23.99 -16.67 -23.64
C GLU A 203 -23.53 -18.13 -23.78
N LYS A 204 -24.35 -18.99 -24.40
CA LYS A 204 -24.00 -20.41 -24.64
C LYS A 204 -22.83 -20.59 -25.62
N GLU A 205 -22.65 -19.69 -26.59
CA GLU A 205 -21.50 -19.73 -27.49
C GLU A 205 -20.22 -19.24 -26.79
N LYS A 206 -20.33 -18.21 -25.94
CA LYS A 206 -19.21 -17.72 -25.12
C LYS A 206 -18.79 -18.70 -24.04
N GLU A 207 -19.73 -19.39 -23.40
CA GLU A 207 -19.43 -20.42 -22.40
C GLU A 207 -18.71 -21.63 -23.01
N LYS A 208 -19.12 -22.06 -24.21
CA LYS A 208 -18.43 -23.12 -24.95
C LYS A 208 -17.02 -22.75 -25.40
N GLU A 209 -16.75 -21.48 -25.73
CA GLU A 209 -15.40 -21.00 -26.02
C GLU A 209 -14.53 -20.93 -24.75
N ILE A 210 -15.09 -20.45 -23.64
CA ILE A 210 -14.39 -20.37 -22.35
C ILE A 210 -14.06 -21.77 -21.80
N GLU A 211 -14.92 -22.76 -21.98
CA GLU A 211 -14.64 -24.15 -21.58
C GLU A 211 -13.53 -24.78 -22.43
N LYS A 212 -13.53 -24.57 -23.75
CA LYS A 212 -12.45 -25.03 -24.64
C LYS A 212 -11.10 -24.39 -24.30
N GLU A 213 -11.09 -23.11 -23.94
CA GLU A 213 -9.87 -22.43 -23.47
C GLU A 213 -9.36 -22.99 -22.13
N LYS A 214 -10.27 -23.28 -21.19
CA LYS A 214 -9.92 -23.89 -19.89
C LYS A 214 -9.38 -25.31 -20.04
N GLU A 215 -9.91 -26.11 -20.96
CA GLU A 215 -9.38 -27.45 -21.25
C GLU A 215 -7.98 -27.40 -21.89
N ASN A 216 -7.77 -26.50 -22.85
CA ASN A 216 -6.46 -26.28 -23.47
C ASN A 216 -5.41 -25.81 -22.45
N GLU A 217 -5.80 -24.97 -21.49
CA GLU A 217 -4.89 -24.51 -20.44
C GLU A 217 -4.53 -25.63 -19.44
N LYS A 218 -5.50 -26.49 -19.10
CA LYS A 218 -5.27 -27.69 -18.25
C LYS A 218 -4.33 -28.68 -18.94
N GLU A 219 -4.51 -28.94 -20.23
CA GLU A 219 -3.61 -29.78 -21.03
C GLU A 219 -2.17 -29.24 -21.03
N MET A 220 -2.00 -27.93 -21.27
CA MET A 220 -0.67 -27.30 -21.25
C MET A 220 0.01 -27.40 -19.88
N LYS A 221 -0.75 -27.23 -18.79
CA LYS A 221 -0.23 -27.39 -17.41
C LYS A 221 0.19 -28.84 -17.13
N MET A 222 -0.57 -29.82 -17.64
CA MET A 222 -0.25 -31.24 -17.48
C MET A 222 1.01 -31.64 -18.28
N LYS A 223 1.13 -31.17 -19.53
CA LYS A 223 2.33 -31.35 -20.38
C LYS A 223 3.59 -30.71 -19.75
N LYS A 224 3.46 -29.52 -19.13
CA LYS A 224 4.56 -28.87 -18.38
C LYS A 224 4.97 -29.66 -17.12
N LYS A 225 4.01 -30.20 -16.36
CA LYS A 225 4.30 -31.07 -15.19
C LYS A 225 5.00 -32.37 -15.60
N LYS A 226 4.57 -33.03 -16.69
CA LYS A 226 5.24 -34.23 -17.24
C LYS A 226 6.68 -33.92 -17.67
N LYS A 227 6.93 -32.81 -18.40
CA LYS A 227 8.29 -32.37 -18.76
C LYS A 227 9.18 -32.08 -17.53
N LYS A 228 8.65 -31.47 -16.47
CA LYS A 228 9.39 -31.25 -15.21
C LYS A 228 9.72 -32.55 -14.47
N LYS A 229 8.80 -33.51 -14.44
CA LYS A 229 9.05 -34.84 -13.85
C LYS A 229 10.11 -35.63 -14.64
N LEU A 230 10.08 -35.57 -15.97
CA LEU A 230 11.08 -36.20 -16.83
C LEU A 230 12.49 -35.58 -16.64
N LYS A 231 12.58 -34.25 -16.53
CA LYS A 231 13.83 -33.55 -16.21
C LYS A 231 14.36 -33.87 -14.80
N LYS A 232 13.48 -34.08 -13.81
CA LYS A 232 13.89 -34.52 -12.46
C LYS A 232 14.38 -35.97 -12.43
N LYS A 233 13.78 -36.88 -13.21
CA LYS A 233 14.26 -38.27 -13.35
C LYS A 233 15.63 -38.36 -14.04
N ARG A 234 15.91 -37.50 -15.02
CA ARG A 234 17.22 -37.40 -15.69
C ARG A 234 18.36 -36.80 -14.85
N LYS A 235 18.06 -36.18 -13.71
CA LYS A 235 19.06 -35.59 -12.80
C LYS A 235 19.38 -36.48 -11.58
N ARG A 236 18.74 -37.65 -11.47
CA ARG A 236 18.91 -38.60 -10.35
C ARG A 236 19.52 -39.94 -10.81
N LYS A 237 19.83 -40.07 -12.09
CA LYS A 237 20.79 -41.02 -12.64
C LYS A 237 22.05 -40.22 -12.96
#